data_AF-A0A4V1SJ33-F1
#
_entry.id   AF-A0A4V1SJ33-F1
#
_cell.length_a   1.000
_cell.length_b   1.000
_cell.length_c   1.000
_cell.angle_alpha   90.00
_cell.angle_beta   90.00
_cell.angle_gamma   90.00
#
_symmetry.space_group_name_H-M   'P 1'
#
loop_
_entity.id
_entity.type
_entity.pdbx_description
1 polymer ?
#
loop_
_entity_poly.entity_id
_entity_poly.type
_entity_poly.pdbx_seq_one_letter_code
_entity_poly.pdbx_strand_id
1 'polypeptide(L)'
;MALLSAIFWGFFTAAKLGENNARSGVGEYFLTTGVSTTRQLLEMWLSLLTFLAPLPLLASLVCILAASPAAAAERSMWITTNIQYGVLFLLAIAPLSALAMSVASRFGSITGFVTSAAVAIYGLYGVGYLKLLANVEGNAVLKWIWASSPHYHFADPTERLRYKMGAIAWDKFPLLLAYFGGILLVHAAISRVLFRARATA
;
A
#
# COMPACT_ATOMS: atom_id res chain seq x y z
N MET A 1 0.88 2.69 -14.22
CA MET A 1 -0.39 3.44 -14.05
C MET A 1 -1.15 3.04 -12.78
N ALA A 2 -1.35 1.75 -12.48
CA ALA A 2 -2.08 1.31 -11.28
C ALA A 2 -1.59 1.94 -9.96
N LEU A 3 -0.28 2.11 -9.78
CA LEU A 3 0.31 2.74 -8.59
C LEU A 3 -0.06 4.21 -8.43
N LEU A 4 0.02 4.98 -9.52
CA LEU A 4 -0.38 6.40 -9.51
C LEU A 4 -1.88 6.52 -9.26
N SER A 5 -2.70 5.65 -9.85
CA SER A 5 -4.14 5.59 -9.58
C SER A 5 -4.44 5.27 -8.11
N ALA A 6 -3.73 4.32 -7.51
CA ALA A 6 -3.88 4.01 -6.10
C ALA A 6 -3.43 5.17 -5.19
N ILE A 7 -2.33 5.85 -5.52
CA ILE A 7 -1.85 6.99 -4.75
C ILE A 7 -2.84 8.15 -4.85
N PHE A 8 -3.15 8.63 -6.05
CA PHE A 8 -3.95 9.84 -6.24
C PHE A 8 -5.44 9.63 -5.98
N TRP A 9 -6.03 8.56 -6.50
CA TRP A 9 -7.47 8.30 -6.32
C TRP A 9 -7.73 7.43 -5.10
N GLY A 10 -6.98 6.34 -4.94
CA GLY A 10 -7.19 5.37 -3.86
C GLY A 10 -7.03 5.99 -2.47
N PHE A 11 -5.89 6.62 -2.19
CA PHE A 11 -5.64 7.24 -0.89
C PHE A 11 -6.52 8.47 -0.64
N PHE A 12 -6.85 9.23 -1.68
CA PHE A 12 -7.79 10.34 -1.54
C PHE A 12 -9.19 9.85 -1.16
N THR A 13 -9.68 8.81 -1.84
CA THR A 13 -10.98 8.18 -1.55
C THR A 13 -10.98 7.58 -0.15
N ALA A 14 -9.90 6.88 0.24
CA ALA A 14 -9.71 6.38 1.58
C ALA A 14 -9.80 7.49 2.63
N ALA A 15 -9.07 8.59 2.41
CA ALA A 15 -9.08 9.73 3.31
C ALA A 15 -10.47 10.37 3.41
N LYS A 16 -11.20 10.47 2.29
CA LYS A 16 -12.57 10.99 2.29
C LYS A 16 -13.55 10.08 3.04
N LEU A 17 -13.44 8.76 2.91
CA LEU A 17 -14.24 7.82 3.71
C LEU A 17 -13.98 8.00 5.21
N GLY A 18 -12.71 8.09 5.61
CA GLY A 18 -12.35 8.30 7.01
C GLY A 18 -12.84 9.63 7.59
N GLU A 19 -12.68 10.73 6.84
CA GLU A 19 -13.18 12.05 7.24
C GLU A 19 -14.71 12.06 7.33
N ASN A 20 -15.40 11.56 6.31
CA ASN A 20 -16.85 11.57 6.26
C ASN A 20 -17.44 10.72 7.39
N ASN A 21 -16.89 9.53 7.65
CA ASN A 21 -17.36 8.69 8.76
C ASN A 21 -17.29 9.42 10.10
N ALA A 22 -16.18 10.14 10.35
CA ALA A 22 -15.97 10.85 11.61
C ALA A 22 -16.79 12.15 11.73
N ARG A 23 -17.03 12.87 10.64
CA ARG A 23 -17.62 14.23 10.66
C ARG A 23 -19.09 14.30 10.27
N SER A 24 -19.64 13.33 9.55
CA SER A 24 -21.03 13.34 9.10
C SER A 24 -22.05 12.87 10.15
N GLY A 25 -21.57 12.38 11.31
CA GLY A 25 -22.42 11.72 12.32
C GLY A 25 -22.69 10.23 12.04
N VAL A 26 -22.34 9.72 10.85
CA VAL A 26 -22.53 8.30 10.50
C VAL A 26 -21.76 7.36 11.42
N GLY A 27 -20.49 7.67 11.72
CA GLY A 27 -19.70 6.82 12.62
C GLY A 27 -20.22 6.82 14.06
N GLU A 28 -20.80 7.93 14.52
CA GLU A 28 -21.48 8.01 15.82
C GLU A 28 -22.79 7.21 15.84
N TYR A 29 -23.60 7.30 14.79
CA TYR A 29 -24.77 6.43 14.61
C TYR A 29 -24.42 4.94 14.65
N PHE A 30 -23.31 4.54 14.02
CA PHE A 30 -22.86 3.16 14.09
C PHE A 30 -22.37 2.75 15.48
N LEU A 31 -21.79 3.67 16.26
CA LEU A 31 -21.46 3.40 17.65
C LEU A 31 -22.72 3.19 18.52
N THR A 32 -23.79 3.96 18.32
CA THR A 32 -25.04 3.81 19.09
C THR A 32 -25.80 2.52 18.75
N THR A 33 -25.62 2.00 17.54
CA THR A 33 -26.15 0.69 17.12
C THR A 33 -25.25 -0.49 17.51
N GLY A 34 -24.17 -0.25 18.24
CA GLY A 34 -23.27 -1.29 18.78
C GLY A 34 -22.13 -1.71 17.83
N VAL A 35 -21.94 -1.04 16.70
CA VAL A 35 -20.83 -1.32 15.77
C VAL A 35 -19.55 -0.65 16.28
N SER A 36 -18.59 -1.47 16.70
CA SER A 36 -17.31 -0.97 17.22
C SER A 36 -16.49 -0.18 16.20
N THR A 37 -15.66 0.76 16.69
CA THR A 37 -14.72 1.55 15.89
C THR A 37 -13.78 0.69 15.03
N THR A 38 -13.34 -0.46 15.55
CA THR A 38 -12.49 -1.41 14.79
C THR A 38 -13.25 -1.95 13.59
N ARG A 39 -14.51 -2.34 13.80
CA ARG A 39 -15.35 -2.92 12.75
C ARG A 39 -15.67 -1.89 11.66
N GLN A 40 -15.99 -0.66 12.04
CA GLN A 40 -16.20 0.43 11.08
C GLN A 40 -14.97 0.67 10.20
N LEU A 41 -13.77 0.73 10.80
CA LEU A 41 -12.52 0.87 10.04
C LEU A 41 -12.32 -0.30 9.06
N LEU A 42 -12.54 -1.53 9.53
CA LEU A 42 -12.37 -2.73 8.72
C LEU A 42 -13.36 -2.76 7.55
N GLU A 43 -14.63 -2.45 7.78
CA GLU A 43 -15.67 -2.43 6.75
C GLU A 43 -15.40 -1.36 5.68
N MET A 44 -15.01 -0.14 6.09
CA MET A 44 -14.61 0.90 5.14
C MET A 44 -13.36 0.51 4.35
N TRP A 45 -12.37 -0.08 5.02
CA TRP A 45 -11.15 -0.54 4.39
C TRP A 45 -11.41 -1.63 3.35
N LEU A 46 -12.20 -2.64 3.70
CA LEU A 46 -12.62 -3.69 2.77
C LEU A 46 -13.46 -3.13 1.62
N SER A 47 -14.37 -2.20 1.90
CA SER A 47 -15.18 -1.53 0.86
C SER A 47 -14.34 -0.72 -0.12
N LEU A 48 -13.20 -0.16 0.28
CA LEU A 48 -12.29 0.48 -0.66
C LEU A 48 -11.49 -0.57 -1.44
N LEU A 49 -11.06 -1.64 -0.77
CA LEU A 49 -10.31 -2.73 -1.42
C LEU A 49 -11.11 -3.46 -2.49
N THR A 50 -12.45 -3.47 -2.46
CA THR A 50 -13.24 -4.00 -3.59
C THR A 50 -13.01 -3.24 -4.89
N PHE A 51 -12.59 -1.97 -4.83
CA PHE A 51 -12.25 -1.16 -6.00
C PHE A 51 -10.75 -1.11 -6.28
N LEU A 52 -9.92 -1.08 -5.24
CA LEU A 52 -8.47 -1.06 -5.41
C LEU A 52 -7.89 -2.42 -5.81
N ALA A 53 -8.44 -3.53 -5.31
CA ALA A 53 -7.92 -4.85 -5.59
C ALA A 53 -8.02 -5.27 -7.07
N PRO A 54 -9.11 -4.96 -7.79
CA PRO A 54 -9.20 -5.22 -9.22
C PRO A 54 -8.15 -4.49 -10.07
N LEU A 55 -7.65 -3.32 -9.67
CA LEU A 55 -6.71 -2.53 -10.49
C LEU A 55 -5.44 -3.30 -10.88
N PRO A 56 -4.63 -3.83 -9.92
CA PRO A 56 -3.45 -4.60 -10.28
C PRO A 56 -3.78 -5.95 -10.90
N LEU A 57 -4.94 -6.56 -10.57
CA LEU A 57 -5.36 -7.84 -11.13
C LEU A 57 -5.71 -7.71 -12.61
N LEU A 58 -6.50 -6.70 -12.97
CA LEU A 58 -6.85 -6.39 -14.35
C LEU A 58 -5.63 -5.94 -15.14
N ALA A 59 -4.76 -5.10 -14.55
CA ALA A 59 -3.50 -4.72 -15.20
C ALA A 59 -2.64 -5.95 -15.49
N SER A 60 -2.47 -6.85 -14.51
CA SER A 60 -1.73 -8.10 -14.69
C SER A 60 -2.37 -9.00 -15.74
N LEU A 61 -3.70 -9.10 -15.75
CA LEU A 61 -4.44 -9.91 -16.73
C LEU A 61 -4.26 -9.36 -18.15
N VAL A 62 -4.35 -8.05 -18.34
CA VAL A 62 -4.09 -7.42 -19.63
C VAL A 62 -2.64 -7.66 -20.06
N CYS A 63 -1.68 -7.51 -19.16
CA CYS A 63 -0.27 -7.79 -19.46
C CYS A 63 -0.04 -9.27 -19.83
N ILE A 64 -0.73 -10.21 -19.19
CA ILE A 64 -0.63 -11.64 -19.49
C ILE A 64 -1.31 -11.99 -20.81
N LEU A 65 -2.52 -11.49 -21.07
CA LEU A 65 -3.29 -11.89 -22.24
C LEU A 65 -2.89 -11.14 -23.52
N ALA A 66 -2.60 -9.84 -23.41
CA ALA A 66 -2.37 -8.97 -24.57
C ALA A 66 -0.88 -8.68 -24.83
N ALA A 67 0.00 -8.84 -23.83
CA ALA A 67 1.41 -8.45 -23.93
C ALA A 67 2.40 -9.58 -23.59
N SER A 68 1.95 -10.84 -23.63
CA SER A 68 2.84 -11.98 -23.38
C SER A 68 3.85 -12.19 -24.51
N PRO A 69 5.12 -12.50 -24.19
CA PRO A 69 6.12 -12.88 -25.18
C PRO A 69 5.73 -14.14 -25.98
N ALA A 70 6.25 -14.23 -27.21
CA ALA A 70 6.04 -15.38 -28.09
C ALA A 70 6.80 -16.63 -27.61
N ALA A 71 8.01 -16.46 -27.09
CA ALA A 71 8.83 -17.55 -26.58
C ALA A 71 8.25 -18.14 -25.28
N ALA A 72 8.14 -19.48 -25.22
CA ALA A 72 7.48 -20.17 -24.12
C ALA A 72 8.17 -19.95 -22.76
N ALA A 73 9.50 -19.95 -22.72
CA ALA A 73 10.28 -19.72 -21.51
C ALA A 73 10.07 -18.30 -20.95
N GLU A 74 10.09 -17.29 -21.83
CA GLU A 74 9.86 -15.89 -21.46
C GLU A 74 8.42 -15.65 -21.01
N ARG A 75 7.44 -16.31 -21.65
CA ARG A 75 6.03 -16.25 -21.27
C ARG A 75 5.79 -16.78 -19.86
N SER A 76 6.38 -17.92 -19.50
CA SER A 76 6.26 -18.49 -18.16
C SER A 76 6.81 -17.54 -17.07
N MET A 77 7.96 -16.94 -17.36
CA MET A 77 8.56 -15.93 -16.48
C MET A 77 7.70 -14.67 -16.39
N TRP A 78 7.14 -14.21 -17.51
CA TRP A 78 6.27 -13.03 -17.59
C TRP A 78 4.99 -13.20 -16.76
N ILE A 79 4.33 -14.36 -16.86
CA ILE A 79 3.14 -14.69 -16.07
C ILE A 79 3.47 -14.65 -14.58
N THR A 80 4.52 -15.35 -14.17
CA THR A 80 4.97 -15.40 -12.77
C THR A 80 5.23 -14.00 -12.23
N THR A 81 5.93 -13.19 -13.02
CA THR A 81 6.30 -11.81 -12.68
C THR A 81 5.06 -10.94 -12.44
N ASN A 82 4.07 -10.98 -13.33
CA ASN A 82 2.83 -10.22 -13.18
C ASN A 82 2.00 -10.66 -11.97
N ILE A 83 1.91 -11.98 -11.71
CA ILE A 83 1.22 -12.51 -10.51
C ILE A 83 1.89 -11.99 -9.23
N GLN A 84 3.22 -12.10 -9.15
CA GLN A 84 3.98 -11.61 -7.99
C GLN A 84 3.76 -10.12 -7.75
N TYR A 85 3.74 -9.29 -8.80
CA TYR A 85 3.47 -7.87 -8.67
C TYR A 85 2.05 -7.57 -8.23
N GLY A 86 1.06 -8.28 -8.77
CA GLY A 86 -0.32 -8.10 -8.35
C GLY A 86 -0.47 -8.26 -6.84
N VAL A 87 0.17 -9.29 -6.29
CA VAL A 87 0.17 -9.57 -4.84
C VAL A 87 0.94 -8.51 -4.05
N LEU A 88 2.19 -8.22 -4.42
CA LEU A 88 3.02 -7.26 -3.69
C LEU A 88 2.43 -5.84 -3.72
N PHE A 89 1.80 -5.45 -4.82
CA PHE A 89 1.09 -4.20 -4.95
C PHE A 89 -0.02 -4.06 -3.91
N LEU A 90 -0.86 -5.09 -3.77
CA LEU A 90 -1.95 -5.07 -2.79
C LEU A 90 -1.42 -4.99 -1.37
N LEU A 91 -0.37 -5.75 -1.07
CA LEU A 91 0.25 -5.71 0.25
C LEU A 91 0.91 -4.36 0.57
N ALA A 92 1.34 -3.59 -0.43
CA ALA A 92 1.86 -2.24 -0.24
C ALA A 92 0.74 -1.19 -0.05
N ILE A 93 -0.27 -1.21 -0.92
CA ILE A 93 -1.32 -0.18 -0.96
C ILE A 93 -2.37 -0.37 0.13
N ALA A 94 -2.74 -1.61 0.46
CA ALA A 94 -3.77 -1.90 1.44
C ALA A 94 -3.49 -1.28 2.83
N PRO A 95 -2.32 -1.45 3.46
CA PRO A 95 -2.07 -0.81 4.75
C PRO A 95 -2.07 0.73 4.69
N LEU A 96 -1.60 1.30 3.57
CA LEU A 96 -1.55 2.75 3.38
C LEU A 96 -2.95 3.36 3.21
N SER A 97 -3.90 2.63 2.64
CA SER A 97 -5.29 3.10 2.54
C SER A 97 -5.99 3.11 3.91
N ALA A 98 -5.73 2.10 4.76
CA ALA A 98 -6.19 2.12 6.15
C ALA A 98 -5.57 3.29 6.94
N LEU A 99 -4.29 3.58 6.70
CA LEU A 99 -3.61 4.73 7.31
C LEU A 99 -4.26 6.05 6.87
N ALA A 100 -4.56 6.20 5.57
CA ALA A 100 -5.23 7.38 5.02
C ALA A 100 -6.58 7.63 5.68
N MET A 101 -7.43 6.60 5.80
CA MET A 101 -8.71 6.68 6.52
C MET A 101 -8.51 7.12 7.97
N SER A 102 -7.53 6.52 8.64
CA SER A 102 -7.29 6.71 10.07
C SER A 102 -6.79 8.11 10.40
N VAL A 103 -5.81 8.60 9.66
CA VAL A 103 -5.29 9.97 9.80
C VAL A 103 -6.38 10.99 9.43
N ALA A 104 -7.12 10.75 8.35
CA ALA A 104 -8.17 11.67 7.90
C ALA A 104 -9.32 11.79 8.90
N SER A 105 -9.66 10.70 9.59
CA SER A 105 -10.70 10.72 10.63
C SER A 105 -10.41 11.71 11.78
N ARG A 106 -9.14 12.08 11.99
CA ARG A 106 -8.73 13.08 12.98
C ARG A 106 -8.46 14.45 12.37
N PHE A 107 -7.69 14.47 11.28
CA PHE A 107 -7.05 15.68 10.78
C PHE A 107 -7.61 16.17 9.44
N GLY A 108 -8.63 15.51 8.90
CA GLY A 108 -9.27 15.83 7.62
C GLY A 108 -8.64 15.12 6.42
N SER A 109 -9.35 15.08 5.29
CA SER A 109 -8.97 14.24 4.15
C SER A 109 -7.63 14.62 3.53
N ILE A 110 -7.27 15.90 3.49
CA ILE A 110 -6.02 16.36 2.87
C ILE A 110 -4.83 15.77 3.63
N THR A 111 -4.84 15.85 4.96
CA THR A 111 -3.76 15.30 5.79
C THR A 111 -3.66 13.79 5.62
N GLY A 112 -4.78 13.06 5.68
CA GLY A 112 -4.75 11.60 5.49
C GLY A 112 -4.22 11.17 4.12
N PHE A 113 -4.61 11.88 3.06
CA PHE A 113 -4.09 11.67 1.71
C PHE A 113 -2.59 11.95 1.63
N VAL A 114 -2.15 13.15 2.04
CA VAL A 114 -0.74 13.58 1.94
C VAL A 114 0.17 12.69 2.76
N THR A 115 -0.21 12.33 3.99
CA THR A 115 0.59 11.43 4.84
C THR A 115 0.80 10.08 4.16
N SER A 116 -0.26 9.46 3.67
CA SER A 116 -0.17 8.11 3.08
C SER A 116 0.56 8.14 1.73
N ALA A 117 0.33 9.18 0.91
CA ALA A 117 1.06 9.40 -0.33
C ALA A 117 2.55 9.64 -0.07
N ALA A 118 2.91 10.43 0.94
CA ALA A 118 4.30 10.68 1.31
C ALA A 118 5.02 9.40 1.75
N VAL A 119 4.37 8.57 2.59
CA VAL A 119 4.92 7.26 3.00
C VAL A 119 5.07 6.32 1.80
N ALA A 120 4.10 6.30 0.87
CA ALA A 120 4.20 5.53 -0.36
C ALA A 120 5.40 5.97 -1.21
N ILE A 121 5.51 7.27 -1.52
CA ILE A 121 6.58 7.85 -2.34
C ILE A 121 7.94 7.64 -1.67
N TYR A 122 8.02 7.79 -0.34
CA TYR A 122 9.22 7.49 0.43
C TYR A 122 9.64 6.03 0.25
N GLY A 123 8.72 5.07 0.43
CA GLY A 123 9.03 3.65 0.28
C GLY A 123 9.40 3.22 -1.14
N LEU A 124 8.83 3.90 -2.15
CA LEU A 124 9.08 3.65 -3.56
C LEU A 124 10.42 4.21 -4.05
N TYR A 125 10.77 5.43 -3.62
CA TYR A 125 11.94 6.13 -4.16
C TYR A 125 12.90 6.61 -3.07
N GLY A 126 12.37 7.16 -1.98
CA GLY A 126 13.17 7.72 -0.89
C GLY A 126 14.13 6.72 -0.24
N VAL A 127 13.73 5.46 -0.11
CA VAL A 127 14.59 4.41 0.47
C VAL A 127 15.82 4.12 -0.39
N GLY A 128 15.72 4.25 -1.72
CA GLY A 128 16.86 4.13 -2.62
C GLY A 128 17.89 5.24 -2.38
N TYR A 129 17.43 6.49 -2.25
CA TYR A 129 18.30 7.62 -1.90
C TYR A 129 18.92 7.48 -0.51
N LEU A 130 18.15 6.99 0.46
CA LEU A 130 18.67 6.74 1.81
C LEU A 130 19.78 5.69 1.81
N LYS A 131 19.68 4.64 0.97
CA LYS A 131 20.74 3.65 0.78
C LYS A 131 22.04 4.28 0.28
N LEU A 132 21.93 5.16 -0.72
CA LEU A 132 23.08 5.86 -1.29
C LEU A 132 23.76 6.72 -0.22
N LEU A 133 22.98 7.51 0.53
CA LEU A 133 23.49 8.36 1.61
C LEU A 133 24.16 7.53 2.72
N ALA A 134 23.51 6.44 3.17
CA ALA A 134 24.04 5.56 4.20
C ALA A 134 25.38 4.91 3.81
N ASN A 135 25.58 4.64 2.52
CA ASN A 135 26.83 4.08 1.99
C ASN A 135 27.94 5.14 1.89
N VAL A 136 27.60 6.39 1.54
CA VAL A 136 28.56 7.49 1.45
C VAL A 136 29.04 7.94 2.82
N GLU A 137 28.11 8.11 3.78
CA GLU A 137 28.45 8.62 5.12
C GLU A 137 28.95 7.53 6.07
N GLY A 138 28.68 6.25 5.78
CA GLY A 138 29.02 5.13 6.66
C GLY A 138 28.26 5.11 8.00
N ASN A 139 27.30 6.02 8.20
CA ASN A 139 26.58 6.25 9.45
C ASN A 139 25.67 5.05 9.81
N ALA A 140 25.86 4.50 11.02
CA ALA A 140 25.08 3.38 11.54
C ALA A 140 23.58 3.71 11.71
N VAL A 141 23.26 4.96 12.08
CA VAL A 141 21.87 5.42 12.23
C VAL A 141 21.15 5.39 10.88
N LEU A 142 21.79 5.89 9.82
CA LEU A 142 21.20 5.87 8.48
C LEU A 142 20.97 4.44 7.98
N LYS A 143 21.89 3.52 8.27
CA LYS A 143 21.71 2.10 7.94
C LYS A 143 20.54 1.46 8.70
N TRP A 144 20.37 1.81 9.97
CA TRP A 144 19.25 1.34 10.77
C TRP A 144 17.91 1.88 10.26
N ILE A 145 17.83 3.20 9.97
CA ILE A 145 16.64 3.82 9.38
C ILE A 145 16.32 3.09 8.07
N TRP A 146 17.30 2.94 7.19
CA TRP A 146 17.13 2.25 5.90
C TRP A 146 16.57 0.83 6.07
N ALA A 147 17.10 0.04 6.99
CA ALA A 147 16.65 -1.33 7.23
C ALA A 147 15.22 -1.40 7.80
N SER A 148 14.80 -0.37 8.55
CA SER A 148 13.45 -0.26 9.12
C SER A 148 12.43 0.38 8.16
N SER A 149 12.89 1.02 7.09
CA SER A 149 12.03 1.70 6.13
C SER A 149 11.11 0.72 5.38
N PRO A 150 9.91 1.15 4.96
CA PRO A 150 9.05 0.35 4.11
C PRO A 150 9.63 0.27 2.70
N HIS A 151 10.18 -0.87 2.31
CA HIS A 151 10.79 -1.09 0.99
C HIS A 151 9.74 -1.31 -0.12
N TYR A 152 8.85 -0.35 -0.34
CA TYR A 152 7.75 -0.47 -1.32
C TYR A 152 8.20 -0.52 -2.78
N HIS A 153 9.44 -0.12 -3.10
CA HIS A 153 10.03 -0.31 -4.43
C HIS A 153 9.99 -1.77 -4.93
N PHE A 154 9.97 -2.78 -4.03
CA PHE A 154 9.77 -4.17 -4.43
C PHE A 154 8.38 -4.47 -5.02
N ALA A 155 7.38 -3.65 -4.71
CA ALA A 155 6.04 -3.72 -5.27
C ALA A 155 5.89 -2.92 -6.58
N ASP A 156 6.90 -2.14 -6.98
CA ASP A 156 6.92 -1.42 -8.26
C ASP A 156 7.58 -2.28 -9.35
N PRO A 157 6.86 -2.65 -10.42
CA PRO A 157 7.46 -3.38 -11.53
C PRO A 157 8.50 -2.57 -12.32
N THR A 158 8.52 -1.24 -12.19
CA THR A 158 9.31 -0.36 -13.05
C THR A 158 10.80 -0.67 -13.01
N GLU A 159 11.40 -0.85 -11.83
CA GLU A 159 12.83 -1.14 -11.72
C GLU A 159 13.18 -2.49 -12.34
N ARG A 160 12.35 -3.50 -12.10
CA ARG A 160 12.62 -4.85 -12.61
C ARG A 160 12.40 -4.97 -14.11
N LEU A 161 11.47 -4.20 -14.67
CA LEU A 161 11.32 -4.02 -16.11
C LEU A 161 12.50 -3.26 -16.71
N ARG A 162 12.95 -2.18 -16.05
CA ARG A 162 14.09 -1.35 -16.49
C ARG A 162 15.39 -2.15 -16.52
N TYR A 163 15.64 -2.95 -15.49
CA TYR A 163 16.88 -3.72 -15.32
C TYR A 163 16.75 -5.18 -15.78
N LYS A 164 15.63 -5.57 -16.38
CA LYS A 164 15.36 -6.94 -16.89
C LYS A 164 15.62 -8.04 -15.86
N MET A 165 15.27 -7.78 -14.59
CA MET A 165 15.62 -8.64 -13.45
C MET A 165 14.78 -9.93 -13.33
N GLY A 166 13.93 -10.24 -14.32
CA GLY A 166 13.11 -11.45 -14.35
C GLY A 166 12.13 -11.59 -13.18
N ALA A 167 11.61 -12.80 -12.95
CA ALA A 167 10.72 -13.15 -11.82
C ALA A 167 11.51 -13.33 -10.51
N ILE A 168 10.86 -13.15 -9.35
CA ILE A 168 11.49 -13.44 -8.05
C ILE A 168 11.48 -14.95 -7.92
N ALA A 169 12.60 -15.52 -7.50
CA ALA A 169 12.66 -16.94 -7.24
C ALA A 169 11.60 -17.33 -6.17
N TRP A 170 10.86 -18.40 -6.44
CA TRP A 170 9.72 -18.81 -5.62
C TRP A 170 10.10 -19.19 -4.19
N ASP A 171 11.35 -19.59 -3.94
CA ASP A 171 11.88 -19.85 -2.60
C ASP A 171 12.09 -18.56 -1.79
N LYS A 172 12.31 -17.42 -2.45
CA LYS A 172 12.50 -16.11 -1.82
C LYS A 172 11.21 -15.31 -1.69
N PHE A 173 10.22 -15.59 -2.54
CA PHE A 173 8.96 -14.84 -2.55
C PHE A 173 8.20 -14.86 -1.20
N PRO A 174 8.11 -15.98 -0.46
CA PRO A 174 7.48 -16.01 0.86
C PRO A 174 8.12 -15.07 1.88
N LEU A 175 9.43 -14.82 1.79
CA LEU A 175 10.12 -13.87 2.66
C LEU A 175 9.61 -12.44 2.42
N LEU A 176 9.40 -12.06 1.16
CA LEU A 176 8.80 -10.77 0.81
C LEU A 176 7.35 -10.69 1.27
N LEU A 177 6.56 -11.77 1.11
CA LEU A 177 5.19 -11.80 1.64
C LEU A 177 5.16 -11.60 3.15
N ALA A 178 6.06 -12.25 3.89
CA ALA A 178 6.17 -12.09 5.33
C ALA A 178 6.61 -10.66 5.72
N TYR A 179 7.58 -10.09 5.00
CA TYR A 179 8.04 -8.72 5.22
C TYR A 179 6.91 -7.70 5.02
N PHE A 180 6.22 -7.76 3.89
CA PHE A 180 5.08 -6.87 3.61
C PHE A 180 3.87 -7.16 4.52
N GLY A 181 3.65 -8.42 4.90
CA GLY A 181 2.66 -8.80 5.90
C GLY A 181 2.95 -8.17 7.27
N GLY A 182 4.21 -8.12 7.68
CA GLY A 182 4.65 -7.40 8.87
C GLY A 182 4.36 -5.90 8.79
N ILE A 183 4.68 -5.26 7.65
CA ILE A 183 4.35 -3.86 7.40
C ILE A 183 2.83 -3.64 7.51
N LEU A 184 2.04 -4.56 6.94
CA LEU A 184 0.58 -4.50 6.99
C LEU A 184 0.09 -4.53 8.43
N LEU A 185 0.58 -5.45 9.27
CA LEU A 185 0.20 -5.55 10.67
C LEU A 185 0.56 -4.28 11.46
N VAL A 186 1.77 -3.74 11.24
CA VAL A 186 2.22 -2.49 11.90
C VAL A 186 1.31 -1.33 11.52
N HIS A 187 1.02 -1.16 10.22
CA HIS A 187 0.14 -0.09 9.75
C HIS A 187 -1.31 -0.30 10.18
N ALA A 188 -1.79 -1.53 10.25
CA ALA A 188 -3.13 -1.84 10.76
C ALA A 188 -3.25 -1.48 12.25
N ALA A 189 -2.23 -1.78 13.05
CA ALA A 189 -2.18 -1.40 14.46
C ALA A 189 -2.16 0.13 14.62
N ILE A 190 -1.27 0.82 13.90
CA ILE A 190 -1.20 2.30 13.91
C ILE A 190 -2.54 2.91 13.45
N SER A 191 -3.09 2.42 12.34
CA SER A 191 -4.38 2.83 11.80
C SER A 191 -5.47 2.69 12.84
N ARG A 192 -5.55 1.54 13.53
CA ARG A 192 -6.55 1.33 14.56
C ARG A 192 -6.41 2.31 15.73
N VAL A 193 -5.17 2.58 16.19
CA VAL A 193 -4.92 3.54 17.28
C VAL A 193 -5.30 4.96 16.86
N LEU A 194 -5.01 5.34 15.61
CA LEU A 194 -5.31 6.66 15.08
C LEU A 194 -6.79 6.83 14.71
N PHE A 195 -7.48 5.80 14.24
CA PHE A 195 -8.84 5.95 13.75
C PHE A 195 -9.83 6.41 14.83
N ARG A 196 -10.69 7.36 14.47
CA ARG A 196 -11.81 7.82 15.29
C ARG A 196 -13.11 7.70 14.50
N ALA A 197 -14.11 7.04 15.10
CA ALA A 197 -15.45 6.96 14.52
C ALA A 197 -16.27 8.25 14.70
N ARG A 198 -15.85 9.16 15.59
CA ARG A 198 -16.47 10.47 15.78
C ARG A 198 -15.40 11.56 15.90
N ALA A 199 -15.63 12.71 15.28
CA ALA A 199 -14.87 13.91 15.55
C ALA A 199 -15.13 14.36 17.00
N THR A 200 -14.09 14.72 17.73
CA THR A 200 -14.27 15.44 19.00
C THR A 200 -14.68 16.87 18.67
N ALA A 201 -15.83 17.30 19.21
CA ALA A 201 -16.30 18.68 19.15
C ALA A 201 -15.25 19.65 19.71
#